data_AF-A0A6G0QHH8-F1
#
_entry.id   AF-A0A6G0QHH8-F1
#
_cell.length_a   1.000
_cell.length_b   1.000
_cell.length_c   1.000
_cell.angle_alpha   90.00
_cell.angle_beta   90.00
_cell.angle_gamma   90.00
#
_symmetry.space_group_name_H-M   'P 1'
#
loop_
_entity.id
_entity.type
_entity.pdbx_description
1 polymer ?
#
loop_
_entity_poly.entity_id
_entity_poly.type
_entity_poly.pdbx_seq_one_letter_code
_entity_poly.pdbx_strand_id
1 'polypeptide(L)'
;MVRVKVRVFTFPSDPRKQNSYVVGTIEGGLLPVVGTLNLDDKEVATVTFAQLRPRIELLQGKDVIRRSVMFQEVLALITTSANPHLWPPNAMQTYWFGHLIDEVEDVPHIIAAADEDRPISQFLSMTTSKQTGDLILIPQTQLGPVCERCCEGCELCPPIQSSNNQ
;
A
#
# COMPACT_ATOMS: atom_id res chain seq x y z
N MET A 1 -21.57 -8.34 7.97
CA MET A 1 -20.61 -7.25 7.72
C MET A 1 -19.22 -7.84 7.80
N VAL A 2 -18.41 -7.61 6.77
CA VAL A 2 -17.04 -8.10 6.63
C VAL A 2 -16.08 -6.93 6.82
N ARG A 3 -14.95 -7.16 7.49
CA ARG A 3 -13.95 -6.11 7.79
C ARG A 3 -12.72 -6.30 6.92
N VAL A 4 -12.34 -5.27 6.17
CA VAL A 4 -11.08 -5.23 5.42
C VAL A 4 -10.10 -4.32 6.17
N LYS A 5 -9.03 -4.89 6.69
CA LYS A 5 -7.97 -4.13 7.35
C LYS A 5 -7.07 -3.53 6.28
N VAL A 6 -6.81 -2.23 6.37
CA VAL A 6 -5.89 -1.53 5.47
C VAL A 6 -4.54 -1.42 6.17
N ARG A 7 -3.49 -1.90 5.50
CA ARG A 7 -2.10 -1.85 5.97
C ARG A 7 -1.22 -1.25 4.90
N VAL A 8 -0.06 -0.74 5.30
CA VAL A 8 0.94 -0.22 4.37
C VAL A 8 2.16 -1.14 4.42
N PHE A 9 2.73 -1.46 3.27
CA PHE A 9 3.98 -2.22 3.19
C PHE A 9 5.15 -1.29 2.87
N THR A 10 6.24 -1.44 3.60
CA THR A 10 7.49 -0.70 3.38
C THR A 10 8.65 -1.63 3.67
N PHE A 11 9.72 -1.63 2.88
CA PHE A 11 10.88 -2.45 3.25
C PHE A 11 11.53 -1.98 4.56
N PRO A 12 12.06 -2.91 5.38
CA PRO A 12 12.77 -2.58 6.61
C PRO A 12 13.95 -1.64 6.34
N SER A 13 13.85 -0.42 6.85
CA SER A 13 14.92 0.57 6.76
C SER A 13 15.70 0.64 8.06
N ASP A 14 17.03 0.63 7.97
CA ASP A 14 17.91 0.86 9.12
C ASP A 14 17.64 2.26 9.67
N PRO A 15 17.25 2.41 10.96
CA PRO A 15 17.02 3.70 11.61
C PRO A 15 18.19 4.66 11.44
N ARG A 16 19.43 4.13 11.37
CA ARG A 16 20.66 4.91 11.18
C ARG A 16 20.75 5.57 9.81
N LYS A 17 20.10 5.01 8.78
CA LYS A 17 20.03 5.59 7.43
C LYS A 17 18.96 6.67 7.32
N GLN A 18 18.05 6.79 8.28
CA GLN A 18 16.94 7.75 8.29
C GLN A 18 17.20 9.00 9.15
N ASN A 19 18.45 9.28 9.53
CA ASN A 19 18.84 10.44 10.34
C ASN A 19 18.11 10.55 11.70
N SER A 20 17.63 9.43 12.28
CA SER A 20 16.92 9.48 13.56
C SER A 20 17.88 9.22 14.74
N TYR A 21 17.79 10.07 15.78
CA TYR A 21 18.46 9.88 17.07
C TYR A 21 17.83 8.71 17.90
N VAL A 22 16.95 7.93 17.28
CA VAL A 22 16.18 6.87 17.94
C VAL A 22 17.01 5.59 17.93
N VAL A 23 17.49 5.20 19.11
CA VAL A 23 18.05 3.86 19.35
C VAL A 23 16.87 2.92 19.56
N GLY A 24 16.36 2.30 18.49
CA GLY A 24 15.15 1.47 18.53
C GLY A 24 14.85 0.78 17.21
N THR A 25 13.95 -0.21 17.25
CA THR A 25 13.59 -1.24 16.26
C THR A 25 13.63 -0.84 14.78
N ILE A 26 14.09 -1.77 13.94
CA ILE A 26 14.03 -1.68 12.47
C ILE A 26 12.55 -1.50 12.08
N GLU A 27 12.21 -0.34 11.52
CA GLU A 27 10.86 -0.07 11.02
C GLU A 27 10.74 -0.57 9.58
N GLY A 28 9.73 -1.41 9.33
CA GLY A 28 9.32 -1.89 8.02
C GLY A 28 8.70 -3.28 8.05
N GLY A 29 8.53 -3.88 6.88
CA GLY A 29 7.62 -4.99 6.63
C GLY A 29 6.17 -4.52 6.47
N LEU A 30 5.23 -5.37 6.86
CA LEU A 30 3.82 -5.04 6.89
C LEU A 30 3.50 -4.21 8.15
N LEU A 31 3.23 -2.93 7.96
CA LEU A 31 2.96 -1.99 9.06
C LEU A 31 1.63 -2.32 9.77
N PRO A 32 1.44 -1.79 11.00
CA PRO A 32 0.17 -1.92 11.71
C PRO A 32 -1.04 -1.45 10.89
N VAL A 33 -2.22 -1.90 11.29
CA VAL A 33 -3.48 -1.56 10.63
C VAL A 33 -3.75 -0.06 10.76
N VAL A 34 -3.74 0.64 9.62
CA VAL A 34 -3.98 2.09 9.52
C VAL A 34 -5.48 2.41 9.58
N GLY A 35 -6.31 1.46 9.14
CA GLY A 35 -7.76 1.59 9.24
C GLY A 35 -8.49 0.33 8.84
N THR A 36 -9.81 0.37 8.97
CA THR A 36 -10.67 -0.76 8.60
C THR A 36 -11.84 -0.27 7.77
N LEU A 37 -12.00 -0.85 6.59
CA LEU A 37 -13.19 -0.68 5.77
C LEU A 37 -14.22 -1.72 6.18
N ASN A 38 -15.45 -1.29 6.37
CA ASN A 38 -16.58 -2.17 6.64
C ASN A 38 -17.35 -2.37 5.33
N LEU A 39 -17.48 -3.62 4.91
CA LEU A 39 -18.23 -4.01 3.72
C LEU A 39 -19.44 -4.85 4.12
N ASP A 40 -20.53 -4.68 3.38
CA ASP A 40 -21.70 -5.53 3.58
C ASP A 40 -21.47 -6.92 2.99
N ASP A 41 -22.08 -7.95 3.60
CA ASP A 41 -21.86 -9.35 3.18
C ASP A 41 -22.29 -9.59 1.72
N LYS A 42 -23.27 -8.80 1.23
CA LYS A 42 -23.73 -8.84 -0.17
C LYS A 42 -22.78 -8.14 -1.13
N GLU A 43 -22.03 -7.15 -0.65
CA GLU A 43 -21.14 -6.33 -1.45
C GLU A 43 -19.78 -7.01 -1.68
N VAL A 44 -19.30 -7.80 -0.71
CA VAL A 44 -17.96 -8.41 -0.71
C VAL A 44 -17.64 -9.21 -1.98
N ALA A 45 -18.63 -9.91 -2.54
CA ALA A 45 -18.44 -10.73 -3.74
C ALA A 45 -18.30 -9.90 -5.04
N THR A 46 -18.63 -8.61 -5.01
CA THR A 46 -18.75 -7.76 -6.21
C THR A 46 -17.89 -6.50 -6.16
N VAL A 47 -17.53 -6.04 -4.96
CA VAL A 47 -16.75 -4.80 -4.81
C VAL A 47 -15.35 -4.97 -5.38
N THR A 48 -14.89 -3.96 -6.08
CA THR A 48 -13.60 -3.95 -6.80
C THR A 48 -12.61 -3.02 -6.11
N PHE A 49 -11.32 -3.14 -6.41
CA PHE A 49 -10.30 -2.25 -5.85
C PHE A 49 -10.49 -0.80 -6.29
N ALA A 50 -10.92 -0.58 -7.53
CA ALA A 50 -11.26 0.73 -8.05
C ALA A 50 -12.37 1.42 -7.23
N GLN A 51 -13.33 0.65 -6.70
CA GLN A 51 -14.38 1.16 -5.82
C GLN A 51 -13.91 1.40 -4.37
N LEU A 52 -12.92 0.63 -3.91
CA LEU A 52 -12.34 0.82 -2.57
C LEU A 52 -11.43 2.06 -2.49
N ARG A 53 -10.70 2.38 -3.56
CA ARG A 53 -9.80 3.54 -3.63
C ARG A 53 -10.43 4.85 -3.13
N PRO A 54 -11.59 5.32 -3.63
CA PRO A 54 -12.22 6.53 -3.12
C PRO A 54 -12.71 6.39 -1.67
N ARG A 55 -13.07 5.18 -1.20
CA ARG A 55 -13.44 4.95 0.21
C ARG A 55 -12.25 5.05 1.15
N ILE A 56 -11.07 4.75 0.65
CA ILE A 56 -9.81 4.92 1.38
C ILE A 56 -9.43 6.39 1.38
N GLU A 57 -9.39 7.02 0.21
CA GLU A 57 -8.82 8.36 0.04
C GLU A 57 -9.72 9.48 0.57
N LEU A 58 -11.03 9.32 0.45
CA LEU A 58 -12.00 10.40 0.64
C LEU A 58 -12.98 10.10 1.77
N LEU A 59 -13.38 11.16 2.47
CA LEU A 59 -14.51 11.19 3.37
C LEU A 59 -15.55 12.17 2.80
N GLN A 60 -16.71 11.65 2.43
CA GLN A 60 -17.85 12.47 1.99
C GLN A 60 -18.71 12.85 3.20
N GLY A 61 -18.74 14.14 3.54
CA GLY A 61 -19.67 14.74 4.49
C GLY A 61 -20.84 15.43 3.77
N LYS A 62 -21.77 16.01 4.54
CA LYS A 62 -23.06 16.55 4.04
C LYS A 62 -22.96 17.49 2.82
N ASP A 63 -21.84 18.18 2.59
CA ASP A 63 -21.57 18.96 1.36
C ASP A 63 -20.06 19.13 1.07
N VAL A 64 -19.19 18.34 1.71
CA VAL A 64 -17.72 18.53 1.63
C VAL A 64 -17.04 17.19 1.41
N ILE A 65 -16.21 17.14 0.37
CA ILE A 65 -15.29 16.04 0.11
C ILE A 65 -13.93 16.46 0.69
N ARG A 66 -13.43 15.69 1.65
CA ARG A 66 -12.08 15.88 2.23
C ARG A 66 -11.31 14.57 2.22
N ARG A 67 -9.98 14.65 2.34
CA ARG A 67 -9.16 13.44 2.54
C ARG A 67 -9.56 12.75 3.84
N SER A 68 -9.61 11.42 3.82
CA SER A 68 -9.87 10.64 5.03
C SER A 68 -8.67 10.70 5.98
N VAL A 69 -8.91 10.53 7.28
CA VAL A 69 -7.82 10.45 8.28
C VAL A 69 -6.93 9.25 8.01
N MET A 70 -7.53 8.10 7.66
CA MET A 70 -6.80 6.90 7.26
C MET A 70 -5.84 7.18 6.10
N PHE A 71 -6.29 7.90 5.07
CA PHE A 71 -5.42 8.23 3.94
C PHE A 71 -4.37 9.29 4.26
N GLN A 72 -4.65 10.22 5.17
CA GLN A 72 -3.63 11.15 5.66
C GLN A 72 -2.49 10.40 6.37
N GLU A 73 -2.80 9.38 7.15
CA GLU A 73 -1.81 8.51 7.80
C GLU A 73 -1.04 7.67 6.78
N VAL A 74 -1.74 7.08 5.79
CA VAL A 74 -1.09 6.37 4.67
C VAL A 74 -0.11 7.27 3.94
N LEU A 75 -0.49 8.51 3.62
CA LEU A 75 0.39 9.47 2.95
C LEU A 75 1.61 9.81 3.81
N ALA A 76 1.43 10.01 5.12
CA ALA A 76 2.54 10.26 6.03
C ALA A 76 3.56 9.11 5.96
N LEU A 77 3.09 7.85 6.06
CA LEU A 77 3.92 6.66 5.95
C LEU A 77 4.64 6.57 4.60
N ILE A 78 3.94 6.78 3.49
CA ILE A 78 4.51 6.77 2.13
C ILE A 78 5.64 7.82 2.02
N THR A 79 5.42 9.03 2.52
CA THR A 79 6.40 10.13 2.40
C THR A 79 7.66 9.93 3.24
N THR A 80 7.57 9.18 4.34
CA THR A 80 8.71 8.86 5.20
C THR A 80 9.36 7.52 4.87
N SER A 81 8.78 6.75 3.94
CA SER A 81 9.29 5.45 3.50
C SER A 81 10.62 5.58 2.77
N ALA A 82 11.43 4.52 2.82
CA ALA A 82 12.65 4.42 2.02
C ALA A 82 12.34 4.54 0.52
N ASN A 83 13.25 5.14 -0.24
CA ASN A 83 13.14 5.26 -1.70
C ASN A 83 14.36 4.59 -2.38
N PRO A 84 14.45 3.25 -2.36
CA PRO A 84 15.61 2.52 -2.86
C PRO A 84 15.88 2.77 -4.36
N HIS A 85 14.84 3.05 -5.14
CA HIS A 85 14.94 3.25 -6.59
C HIS A 85 15.12 4.71 -7.00
N LEU A 86 15.14 5.65 -6.05
CA LEU A 86 15.21 7.09 -6.32
C LEU A 86 14.06 7.59 -7.22
N TRP A 87 12.85 7.11 -6.97
CA TRP A 87 11.66 7.62 -7.63
C TRP A 87 11.51 9.14 -7.41
N PRO A 88 11.05 9.89 -8.42
CA PRO A 88 10.81 11.33 -8.31
C PRO A 88 9.76 11.68 -7.23
N PRO A 89 9.74 12.91 -6.71
CA PRO A 89 8.86 13.31 -5.61
C PRO A 89 7.36 13.12 -5.87
N ASN A 90 6.92 13.18 -7.13
CA ASN A 90 5.53 12.92 -7.50
C ASN A 90 5.09 11.47 -7.22
N ALA A 91 6.00 10.51 -7.24
CA ALA A 91 5.75 9.11 -6.89
C ALA A 91 5.69 8.90 -5.36
N MET A 92 6.15 9.85 -4.54
CA MET A 92 6.06 9.77 -3.08
C MET A 92 4.66 10.08 -2.54
N GLN A 93 3.64 10.15 -3.41
CA GLN A 93 2.24 10.31 -3.03
C GLN A 93 1.34 9.27 -3.71
N THR A 94 1.93 8.30 -4.42
CA THR A 94 1.21 7.26 -5.14
C THR A 94 1.43 5.91 -4.49
N TYR A 95 0.40 5.06 -4.58
CA TYR A 95 0.41 3.72 -4.04
C TYR A 95 -0.33 2.75 -4.96
N TRP A 96 0.06 1.48 -4.84
CA TRP A 96 -0.56 0.34 -5.50
C TRP A 96 -1.27 -0.53 -4.48
N PHE A 97 -2.31 -1.22 -4.92
CA PHE A 97 -2.88 -2.28 -4.10
C PHE A 97 -2.00 -3.51 -4.18
N GLY A 98 -1.95 -4.25 -3.08
CA GLY A 98 -1.31 -5.54 -3.00
C GLY A 98 -2.06 -6.50 -2.10
N HIS A 99 -1.68 -7.77 -2.21
CA HIS A 99 -2.19 -8.84 -1.38
C HIS A 99 -1.05 -9.83 -1.06
N LEU A 100 -1.25 -10.62 0.00
CA LEU A 100 -0.43 -11.78 0.27
C LEU A 100 -1.16 -13.01 -0.27
N ILE A 101 -0.43 -13.94 -0.85
CA ILE A 101 -1.01 -15.21 -1.30
C ILE A 101 -1.15 -16.14 -0.10
N ASP A 102 -0.12 -16.18 0.74
CA ASP A 102 -0.04 -17.01 1.94
C ASP A 102 0.34 -16.18 3.17
N GLU A 103 -0.06 -16.64 4.37
CA GLU A 103 0.26 -15.99 5.65
C GLU A 103 1.76 -16.01 6.00
N VAL A 104 2.57 -16.78 5.25
CA VAL A 104 4.01 -16.93 5.44
C VAL A 104 4.81 -15.94 4.57
N GLU A 105 4.15 -15.28 3.61
CA GLU A 105 4.80 -14.29 2.76
C GLU A 105 5.00 -12.98 3.52
N ASP A 106 6.22 -12.44 3.47
CA ASP A 106 6.55 -11.13 4.05
C ASP A 106 6.42 -9.99 3.04
N VAL A 107 6.43 -10.31 1.73
CA VAL A 107 6.44 -9.34 0.64
C VAL A 107 5.16 -9.47 -0.18
N PRO A 108 4.35 -8.41 -0.30
CA PRO A 108 3.08 -8.46 -1.01
C PRO A 108 3.27 -8.47 -2.52
N HIS A 109 2.32 -9.13 -3.19
CA HIS A 109 2.15 -9.12 -4.63
C HIS A 109 1.31 -7.92 -5.05
N ILE A 110 1.73 -7.21 -6.10
CA ILE A 110 0.99 -6.07 -6.63
C ILE A 110 -0.26 -6.53 -7.36
N ILE A 111 -1.31 -5.71 -7.28
CA ILE A 111 -2.50 -5.84 -8.11
C ILE A 111 -2.31 -4.90 -9.30
N ALA A 112 -2.26 -5.47 -10.49
CA ALA A 112 -2.09 -4.70 -11.71
C ALA A 112 -3.32 -3.80 -11.95
N ALA A 113 -3.13 -2.66 -12.62
CA ALA A 113 -4.22 -1.72 -12.90
C ALA A 113 -5.39 -2.38 -13.67
N ALA A 114 -5.09 -3.33 -14.56
CA ALA A 114 -6.10 -4.09 -15.30
C ALA A 114 -6.95 -5.03 -14.42
N ASP A 115 -6.45 -5.34 -13.22
CA ASP A 115 -7.11 -6.20 -12.25
C ASP A 115 -7.83 -5.41 -11.15
N GLU A 116 -7.71 -4.07 -11.11
CA GLU A 116 -8.42 -3.24 -10.12
C GLU A 116 -9.95 -3.26 -10.30
N ASP A 117 -10.43 -3.62 -11.50
CA ASP A 117 -11.85 -3.80 -11.81
C ASP A 117 -12.37 -5.20 -11.46
N ARG A 118 -11.49 -6.10 -10.98
CA ARG A 118 -11.91 -7.43 -10.52
C ARG A 118 -12.39 -7.37 -9.07
N PRO A 119 -13.30 -8.27 -8.67
CA PRO A 119 -13.75 -8.35 -7.28
C PRO A 119 -12.60 -8.64 -6.31
N ILE A 120 -12.58 -7.94 -5.18
CA ILE A 120 -11.52 -8.12 -4.17
C ILE A 120 -11.50 -9.54 -3.59
N SER A 121 -12.64 -10.24 -3.59
CA SER A 121 -12.77 -11.61 -3.10
C SER A 121 -11.98 -12.64 -3.93
N GLN A 122 -11.48 -12.26 -5.12
CA GLN A 122 -10.59 -13.10 -5.92
C GLN A 122 -9.15 -13.11 -5.37
N PHE A 123 -8.76 -12.08 -4.63
CA PHE A 123 -7.39 -11.87 -4.14
C PHE A 123 -7.31 -11.97 -2.62
N LEU A 124 -8.36 -11.53 -1.92
CA LEU A 124 -8.44 -11.56 -0.47
C LEU A 124 -9.32 -12.74 -0.06
N SER A 125 -8.79 -13.63 0.78
CA SER A 125 -9.50 -14.78 1.35
C SER A 125 -10.57 -14.32 2.35
N MET A 126 -11.69 -13.81 1.81
CA MET A 126 -12.77 -13.14 2.54
C MET A 126 -14.13 -13.62 2.06
N THR A 127 -14.52 -14.82 2.50
CA THR A 127 -15.79 -15.46 2.10
C THR A 127 -16.92 -15.26 3.12
N THR A 128 -16.62 -14.89 4.37
CA THR A 128 -17.64 -14.75 5.44
C THR A 128 -17.38 -13.57 6.38
N SER A 129 -18.40 -13.12 7.10
CA SER A 129 -18.33 -12.07 8.14
C SER A 129 -17.40 -12.41 9.33
N LYS A 130 -16.94 -13.65 9.43
CA LYS A 130 -15.92 -14.07 10.40
C LYS A 130 -14.50 -13.86 9.90
N GLN A 131 -14.31 -13.69 8.60
CA GLN A 131 -13.00 -13.49 7.98
C GLN A 131 -12.71 -11.99 7.84
N THR A 132 -11.47 -11.65 8.12
CA THR A 132 -10.90 -10.31 7.93
C THR A 132 -9.77 -10.46 6.95
N GLY A 133 -9.78 -9.70 5.85
CA GLY A 133 -8.69 -9.70 4.88
C GLY A 133 -7.86 -8.44 5.06
N ASP A 134 -6.57 -8.61 4.84
CA ASP A 134 -5.61 -7.51 4.85
C ASP A 134 -5.46 -6.99 3.40
N LEU A 135 -5.93 -5.77 3.18
CA LEU A 135 -5.66 -5.01 1.97
C LEU A 135 -4.37 -4.23 2.18
N ILE A 136 -3.39 -4.45 1.32
CA ILE A 136 -2.07 -3.88 1.47
C ILE A 136 -1.90 -2.73 0.48
N LEU A 137 -1.44 -1.59 0.98
CA LEU A 137 -1.06 -0.45 0.17
C LEU A 137 0.47 -0.45 0.05
N ILE A 138 0.95 -0.47 -1.18
CA ILE A 138 2.37 -0.50 -1.49
C ILE A 138 2.75 0.87 -2.07
N PRO A 139 3.59 1.67 -1.38
CA PRO A 139 4.12 2.91 -1.94
C PRO A 139 4.83 2.64 -3.28
N GLN A 140 4.67 3.52 -4.27
CA GLN A 140 5.39 3.42 -5.54
C GLN A 140 6.91 3.31 -5.35
N THR A 141 7.45 3.94 -4.31
CA THR A 141 8.87 3.90 -3.96
C THR A 141 9.40 2.50 -3.63
N GLN A 142 8.53 1.57 -3.22
CA GLN A 142 8.90 0.18 -2.92
C GLN A 142 8.89 -0.71 -4.17
N LEU A 143 8.40 -0.21 -5.30
CA LEU A 143 8.30 -0.96 -6.55
C LEU A 143 9.50 -0.67 -7.45
N GLY A 144 10.09 -1.75 -7.98
CA GLY A 144 11.11 -1.64 -9.00
C GLY A 144 10.54 -1.08 -10.31
N PRO A 145 11.18 -0.07 -10.93
CA PRO A 145 10.68 0.57 -12.15
C PRO A 145 10.65 -0.36 -13.37
N VAL A 146 11.39 -1.47 -13.34
CA VAL A 146 11.51 -2.42 -14.46
C VAL A 146 10.87 -3.76 -14.12
N CYS A 147 11.03 -4.25 -12.88
CA CYS A 147 10.51 -5.57 -12.51
C CYS A 147 9.04 -5.56 -12.10
N GLU A 148 8.44 -4.37 -11.90
CA GLU A 148 7.05 -4.18 -11.47
C GLU A 148 6.70 -5.02 -10.22
N ARG A 149 7.66 -5.19 -9.32
CA ARG A 149 7.52 -5.96 -8.08
C ARG A 149 8.11 -5.18 -6.92
N CYS A 150 7.67 -5.50 -5.71
CA CYS A 150 8.32 -5.04 -4.49
C CYS A 150 9.78 -5.50 -4.49
N CYS A 151 10.73 -4.58 -4.57
CA CYS A 151 12.15 -4.90 -4.50
C CYS A 151 12.98 -3.72 -3.96
N GLU A 152 14.17 -4.00 -3.41
CA GLU A 152 15.12 -3.01 -2.91
C GLU A 152 16.33 -2.84 -3.84
N GLY A 153 16.11 -2.85 -5.16
CA GLY A 153 17.17 -2.73 -6.16
C GLY A 153 17.69 -4.09 -6.63
N CYS A 154 16.80 -4.92 -7.17
CA CYS A 154 17.19 -6.19 -7.80
C CYS A 154 18.07 -5.96 -9.04
N GLU A 155 18.68 -7.01 -9.58
CA GLU A 155 19.57 -6.94 -10.76
C GLU A 155 18.94 -6.26 -11.99
N LEU A 156 17.61 -6.29 -12.09
CA LEU A 156 16.84 -5.66 -13.17
C LEU A 156 16.50 -4.19 -12.92
N CYS A 157 16.66 -3.70 -11.69
CA CYS A 157 16.28 -2.36 -11.27
C CYS A 157 17.49 -1.61 -10.71
N PRO A 158 18.38 -1.07 -11.58
CA PRO A 158 19.40 -0.13 -11.14
C PRO A 158 18.74 1.15 -10.60
N PRO A 159 19.39 1.90 -9.68
CA PRO A 159 18.87 3.17 -9.20
C PRO A 159 18.59 4.11 -10.38
N ILE A 160 17.43 4.77 -10.38
CA ILE A 160 17.07 5.70 -11.45
C ILE A 160 18.12 6.82 -11.45
N GLN A 161 18.97 6.84 -12.47
CA GLN A 161 19.95 7.91 -12.63
C GLN A 161 19.17 9.21 -12.86
N SER A 162 19.25 10.12 -11.90
CA SER A 162 18.78 11.49 -12.05
C SER A 162 19.61 12.08 -13.19
N SER A 163 19.01 12.23 -14.37
CA SER A 163 19.62 12.97 -15.46
C SER A 163 19.67 14.44 -15.01
N ASN A 164 20.80 14.85 -14.43
CA ASN A 164 21.17 16.25 -14.30
C ASN A 164 21.36 16.82 -15.71
N ASN A 165 20.26 17.26 -16.31
CA ASN A 165 20.29 18.18 -17.44
C ASN A 165 19.66 19.50 -16.99
N GLN A 166 20.45 20.29 -16.26
CA GLN A 166 20.42 21.75 -16.30
C GLN A 166 21.84 22.28 -16.14
#